data_AF-A0A100XEL1-F1
#
_entry.id   AF-A0A100XEL1-F1
#
_cell.length_a   1.000
_cell.length_b   1.000
_cell.length_c   1.000
_cell.angle_alpha   90.00
_cell.angle_beta   90.00
_cell.angle_gamma   90.00
#
_symmetry.space_group_name_H-M   'P 1'
#
loop_
_entity.id
_entity.type
_entity.pdbx_description
1 polymer ?
#
loop_
_entity_poly.entity_id
_entity_poly.type
_entity_poly.pdbx_seq_one_letter_code
_entity_poly.pdbx_strand_id
1 'polypeptide(L)'
;MKNIAVAPRVKVSADGHGVVSHAGMGMVRELADRTGLSTQVTVALVDTYRGPWVYAPGDVFADLAAAVADGAVCIDGVGQLCGDREHVFGAAASTTTMWRLVDERIDAAHL
;
A
#
# COMPACT_ATOMS: atom_id res chain seq x y z
N MET A 1 16.27 4.07 0.17
CA MET A 1 14.98 3.43 0.48
C MET A 1 14.00 3.79 -0.62
N LYS A 2 13.23 2.83 -1.13
CA LYS A 2 12.16 3.13 -2.10
C LYS A 2 10.91 3.41 -1.29
N ASN A 3 10.47 4.66 -1.26
CA ASN A 3 9.14 4.95 -0.74
C ASN A 3 8.12 4.49 -1.77
N ILE A 4 7.04 3.88 -1.31
CA ILE A 4 5.83 3.87 -2.11
C ILE A 4 5.31 5.30 -2.06
N ALA A 5 5.74 6.07 -3.05
CA ALA A 5 5.56 7.51 -3.03
C ALA A 5 4.07 7.83 -2.92
N VAL A 6 3.74 8.83 -2.09
CA VAL A 6 2.44 9.50 -2.15
C VAL A 6 2.30 10.01 -3.58
N ALA A 7 1.47 9.34 -4.37
CA ALA A 7 1.20 9.77 -5.72
C ALA A 7 0.56 11.17 -5.67
N PRO A 8 0.83 12.03 -6.66
CA PRO A 8 0.20 13.35 -6.71
C PRO A 8 -1.32 13.22 -6.63
N ARG A 9 -1.96 14.13 -5.89
CA ARG A 9 -3.42 14.15 -5.72
C ARG A 9 -4.10 14.03 -7.07
N VAL A 10 -4.98 13.05 -7.22
CA VAL A 10 -5.76 12.84 -8.44
C VAL A 10 -6.64 14.06 -8.69
N LYS A 11 -6.55 14.63 -9.89
CA LYS A 11 -7.44 15.68 -10.38
C LYS A 11 -8.42 15.06 -11.36
N VAL A 12 -9.71 15.20 -11.07
CA VAL A 12 -10.78 14.72 -11.96
C VAL A 12 -11.07 15.78 -13.02
N SER A 13 -11.06 15.38 -14.29
CA SER A 13 -11.50 16.17 -15.46
C SER A 13 -12.60 15.43 -16.22
N ALA A 14 -13.32 16.15 -17.07
CA ALA A 14 -14.35 15.59 -17.95
C ALA A 14 -13.91 15.52 -19.43
N ASP A 15 -12.61 15.68 -19.70
CA ASP A 15 -12.02 15.75 -21.05
C ASP A 15 -11.70 14.36 -21.64
N GLY A 16 -11.92 13.29 -20.89
CA GLY A 16 -11.72 11.90 -21.34
C GLY A 16 -10.26 11.47 -21.47
N HIS A 17 -9.30 12.29 -21.02
CA HIS A 17 -7.88 11.96 -21.08
C HIS A 17 -7.40 11.37 -19.76
N GLY A 18 -6.47 10.39 -19.81
CA GLY A 18 -5.89 9.80 -18.60
C GLY A 18 -6.90 9.08 -17.71
N VAL A 19 -7.84 8.33 -18.32
CA VAL A 19 -8.87 7.60 -17.59
C VAL A 19 -8.22 6.46 -16.78
N VAL A 20 -8.46 6.46 -15.47
CA VAL A 20 -7.98 5.43 -14.55
C VAL A 20 -9.16 4.84 -13.78
N SER A 21 -9.37 3.54 -13.92
CA SER A 21 -10.37 2.81 -13.17
C SER A 21 -10.01 2.81 -11.67
N HIS A 22 -11.01 3.01 -10.81
CA HIS A 22 -10.85 3.02 -9.35
C HIS A 22 -9.77 3.98 -8.82
N ALA A 23 -9.53 5.11 -9.50
CA ALA A 23 -8.55 6.12 -9.07
C ALA A 23 -8.78 6.64 -7.64
N GLY A 24 -10.02 6.56 -7.14
CA GLY A 24 -10.38 6.94 -5.78
C GLY A 24 -9.66 6.14 -4.69
N MET A 25 -9.16 4.94 -4.99
CA MET A 25 -8.43 4.12 -4.02
C MET A 25 -7.13 4.78 -3.52
N GLY A 26 -6.56 5.72 -4.29
CA GLY A 26 -5.43 6.51 -3.83
C GLY A 26 -5.75 7.31 -2.57
N MET A 27 -7.02 7.69 -2.36
CA MET A 27 -7.46 8.41 -1.15
C MET A 27 -7.44 7.54 0.10
N VAL A 28 -7.63 6.22 -0.01
CA VAL A 28 -7.56 5.29 1.12
C VAL A 28 -6.12 5.21 1.64
N ARG A 29 -5.15 5.15 0.72
CA ARG A 29 -3.73 5.21 1.06
C ARG A 29 -3.34 6.56 1.64
N GLU A 30 -3.79 7.66 1.03
CA GLU A 30 -3.56 9.01 1.54
C GLU A 30 -4.14 9.20 2.96
N LEU A 31 -5.28 8.57 3.27
CA LEU A 31 -5.87 8.57 4.61
C LEU A 31 -4.97 7.84 5.62
N ALA A 32 -4.44 6.67 5.26
CA ALA A 32 -3.51 5.92 6.12
C ALA A 32 -2.26 6.74 6.44
N ASP A 33 -1.72 7.46 5.46
CA ASP A 33 -0.54 8.31 5.65
C ASP A 33 -0.87 9.56 6.49
N ARG A 34 -1.97 10.25 6.19
CA ARG A 34 -2.39 11.47 6.92
C ARG A 34 -2.76 11.21 8.37
N THR A 35 -3.29 10.04 8.67
CA THR A 35 -3.60 9.62 10.05
C THR A 35 -2.37 9.12 10.80
N GLY A 36 -1.24 8.92 10.10
CA GLY A 36 -0.03 8.33 10.66
C GLY A 36 -0.13 6.82 10.84
N LEU A 37 -1.20 6.17 10.36
CA LEU A 37 -1.40 4.72 10.48
C LEU A 37 -0.22 3.93 9.89
N SER A 38 0.21 4.26 8.66
CA SER A 38 1.35 3.60 8.01
C SER A 38 2.64 3.72 8.85
N THR A 39 2.85 4.89 9.48
CA THR A 39 4.00 5.10 10.36
C THR A 39 3.89 4.30 11.66
N GLN A 40 2.72 4.29 12.30
CA GLN A 40 2.50 3.53 13.54
C GLN A 40 2.62 2.03 13.33
N VAL A 41 2.08 1.49 12.23
CA VAL A 41 2.27 0.07 11.88
C VAL A 41 3.74 -0.25 11.65
N THR A 42 4.49 0.64 10.98
CA THR A 42 5.93 0.47 10.81
C THR A 42 6.67 0.44 12.15
N VAL A 43 6.31 1.33 13.09
CA VAL A 43 6.88 1.35 14.44
C VAL A 43 6.53 0.08 15.21
N ALA A 44 5.28 -0.37 15.13
CA ALA A 44 4.82 -1.57 15.82
C ALA A 44 5.53 -2.85 15.33
N LEU A 45 5.93 -2.90 14.05
CA LEU A 45 6.57 -4.08 13.47
C LEU A 45 8.10 -4.01 13.42
N VAL A 46 8.72 -2.89 13.81
CA VAL A 46 10.15 -2.63 13.57
C VAL A 46 11.07 -3.69 14.17
N ASP A 47 10.73 -4.22 15.35
CA ASP A 47 11.50 -5.20 16.12
C ASP A 47 11.42 -6.60 15.53
N THR A 48 10.41 -6.89 14.71
CA THR A 48 10.32 -8.14 13.96
C THR A 48 11.35 -8.20 12.83
N TYR A 49 11.89 -7.08 12.34
CA TYR A 49 12.83 -7.04 11.23
C TYR A 49 14.29 -7.07 11.71
N ARG A 50 15.10 -7.95 11.09
CA ARG A 50 16.55 -8.06 11.38
C ARG A 50 17.41 -6.99 10.69
N GLY A 51 16.81 -6.11 9.88
CA GLY A 51 17.54 -5.15 9.07
C GLY A 51 16.62 -4.16 8.35
N PRO A 52 17.20 -3.19 7.63
CA PRO A 52 16.44 -2.16 6.95
C PRO A 52 15.57 -2.76 5.84
N TRP A 53 14.33 -2.28 5.76
CA TRP A 53 13.39 -2.66 4.71
C TRP A 53 13.58 -1.83 3.45
N VAL A 54 13.26 -2.43 2.31
CA VAL A 54 13.16 -1.69 1.03
C VAL A 54 11.88 -0.86 1.00
N TYR A 55 10.76 -1.47 1.42
CA TYR A 55 9.42 -0.87 1.57
C TYR A 55 9.03 -0.92 3.03
N ALA A 56 8.54 0.18 3.60
CA ALA A 56 8.17 0.20 5.01
C ALA A 56 7.00 -0.78 5.28
N PRO A 57 7.04 -1.56 6.37
CA PRO A 57 5.99 -2.54 6.68
C PRO A 57 4.60 -1.92 6.69
N GLY A 58 4.44 -0.71 7.23
CA GLY A 58 3.17 -0.02 7.23
C GLY A 58 2.72 0.51 5.87
N ASP A 59 3.65 0.82 4.96
CA ASP A 59 3.31 1.18 3.58
C ASP A 59 2.76 -0.03 2.82
N VAL A 60 3.36 -1.20 3.04
CA VAL A 60 2.91 -2.48 2.46
C VAL A 60 1.57 -2.92 3.07
N PHE A 61 1.38 -2.69 4.37
CA PHE A 61 0.12 -2.90 5.05
C PHE A 61 -1.01 -2.03 4.47
N ALA A 62 -0.74 -0.74 4.24
CA ALA A 62 -1.71 0.18 3.63
C ALA A 62 -2.10 -0.26 2.21
N ASP A 63 -1.16 -0.77 1.42
CA ASP A 63 -1.44 -1.35 0.10
C ASP A 63 -2.38 -2.56 0.16
N LEU A 64 -2.11 -3.49 1.08
CA LEU A 64 -2.94 -4.67 1.28
C LEU A 64 -4.35 -4.27 1.71
N ALA A 65 -4.48 -3.34 2.66
CA ALA A 65 -5.77 -2.82 3.10
C ALA A 65 -6.52 -2.10 1.97
N ALA A 66 -5.83 -1.31 1.16
CA ALA A 66 -6.41 -0.65 -0.01
C ALA A 66 -6.88 -1.69 -1.05
N ALA A 67 -6.10 -2.72 -1.34
CA ALA A 67 -6.51 -3.78 -2.25
C ALA A 67 -7.76 -4.53 -1.74
N VAL A 68 -7.82 -4.86 -0.45
CA VAL A 68 -9.02 -5.47 0.17
C VAL A 68 -10.23 -4.54 0.06
N ALA A 69 -10.05 -3.24 0.30
CA ALA A 69 -11.11 -2.24 0.14
C ALA A 69 -11.56 -2.06 -1.33
N ASP A 70 -10.69 -2.31 -2.31
CA ASP A 70 -11.03 -2.37 -3.75
C ASP A 70 -11.70 -3.69 -4.14
N GLY A 71 -11.78 -4.67 -3.22
CA GLY A 71 -12.42 -5.97 -3.42
C GLY A 71 -11.48 -7.15 -3.63
N ALA A 72 -10.17 -6.98 -3.40
CA ALA A 72 -9.22 -8.08 -3.49
C ALA A 72 -9.49 -9.16 -2.44
N VAL A 73 -9.43 -10.42 -2.89
CA VAL A 73 -9.55 -11.61 -2.03
C VAL A 73 -8.25 -12.40 -1.92
N CYS A 74 -7.19 -11.94 -2.59
CA CYS A 74 -5.85 -12.53 -2.58
C CYS A 74 -4.76 -11.46 -2.77
N ILE A 75 -3.51 -11.81 -2.45
CA ILE A 75 -2.36 -10.89 -2.52
C ILE A 75 -2.11 -10.35 -3.93
N ASP A 76 -2.44 -11.11 -4.97
CA ASP A 76 -2.29 -10.66 -6.35
C ASP A 76 -3.16 -9.42 -6.66
N GLY A 77 -4.22 -9.18 -5.88
CA GLY A 77 -5.05 -7.98 -6.00
C GLY A 77 -4.28 -6.68 -5.77
N VAL A 78 -3.19 -6.69 -4.99
CA VAL A 78 -2.32 -5.50 -4.87
C VAL A 78 -1.56 -5.25 -6.18
N GLY A 79 -1.15 -6.31 -6.87
CA GLY A 79 -0.57 -6.20 -8.21
C GLY A 79 -1.55 -5.60 -9.22
N GLN A 80 -2.84 -5.96 -9.11
CA GLN A 80 -3.89 -5.40 -9.98
C GLN A 80 -4.24 -3.94 -9.62
N LEU A 81 -4.15 -3.55 -8.35
CA LEU A 81 -4.35 -2.18 -7.90
C LEU A 81 -3.20 -1.27 -8.34
N CYS A 82 -1.96 -1.68 -8.06
CA CYS A 82 -0.79 -0.82 -8.18
C CYS A 82 -0.02 -1.02 -9.51
N GLY A 83 0.01 -2.24 -10.06
CA GLY A 83 0.80 -2.58 -11.24
C GLY A 83 0.28 -1.93 -12.53
N ASP A 84 -1.03 -2.01 -12.78
CA ASP A 84 -1.64 -1.40 -13.97
C ASP A 84 -1.71 0.13 -13.88
N ARG A 85 -1.46 0.68 -12.68
CA ARG A 85 -1.78 2.07 -12.32
C ARG A 85 -0.64 2.70 -11.51
N GLU A 86 0.61 2.35 -11.84
CA GLU A 86 1.80 2.79 -11.10
C GLU A 86 1.90 4.33 -11.03
N HIS A 87 1.34 5.04 -12.02
CA HIS A 87 1.27 6.49 -12.04
C HIS A 87 0.30 7.10 -10.99
N VAL A 88 -0.64 6.32 -10.45
CA VAL A 88 -1.58 6.72 -9.37
C VAL A 88 -1.23 6.08 -8.02
N PHE A 89 -0.61 4.90 -7.99
CA PHE A 89 -0.40 4.16 -6.74
C PHE A 89 1.08 3.95 -6.39
N GLY A 90 2.00 4.28 -7.29
CA GLY A 90 3.42 4.02 -7.12
C GLY A 90 3.77 2.53 -7.25
N ALA A 91 5.03 2.21 -6.97
CA ALA A 91 5.53 0.85 -7.05
C ALA A 91 4.97 -0.01 -5.91
N ALA A 92 4.50 -1.21 -6.25
CA ALA A 92 4.13 -2.22 -5.26
C ALA A 92 5.36 -2.95 -4.70
N ALA A 93 5.21 -3.51 -3.50
CA ALA A 93 6.13 -4.53 -3.00
C ALA A 93 6.03 -5.82 -3.84
N SER A 94 6.98 -6.75 -3.67
CA SER A 94 6.85 -8.07 -4.29
C SER A 94 5.83 -8.94 -3.53
N THR A 95 5.19 -9.88 -4.21
CA THR A 95 4.29 -10.89 -3.63
C THR A 95 4.92 -11.57 -2.41
N THR A 96 6.20 -11.93 -2.47
CA THR A 96 6.94 -12.53 -1.35
C THR A 96 7.08 -11.59 -0.15
N THR A 97 7.24 -10.28 -0.39
CA THR A 97 7.32 -9.29 0.70
C THR A 97 5.97 -9.13 1.39
N MET A 98 4.87 -9.13 0.62
CA MET A 98 3.51 -9.06 1.16
C MET A 98 3.16 -10.31 1.98
N TRP A 99 3.49 -11.50 1.48
CA TRP A 99 3.28 -12.74 2.22
C TRP A 99 4.05 -12.77 3.54
N ARG A 100 5.33 -12.39 3.52
CA ARG A 100 6.12 -12.32 4.76
C ARG A 100 5.49 -11.39 5.78
N LEU A 101 4.98 -10.23 5.35
CA LEU A 101 4.29 -9.31 6.25
C LEU A 101 3.07 -9.99 6.90
N VAL A 102 2.17 -10.56 6.10
CA VAL A 102 0.90 -11.14 6.60
C VAL A 102 1.12 -12.41 7.41
N ASP A 103 2.04 -13.28 6.98
CA ASP A 103 2.22 -14.62 7.56
C ASP A 103 3.21 -14.63 8.73
N GLU A 104 4.26 -13.80 8.69
CA GLU A 104 5.34 -13.85 9.69
C GLU A 104 5.36 -12.65 10.67
N ARG A 105 4.67 -11.54 10.37
CA ARG A 105 4.84 -10.27 11.11
C ARG A 105 3.56 -9.73 11.73
N ILE A 106 2.42 -9.90 11.06
CA ILE A 106 1.12 -9.49 11.61
C ILE A 106 0.67 -10.54 12.60
N ASP A 107 0.72 -10.19 13.89
CA ASP A 107 0.22 -11.02 14.98
C ASP A 107 -0.41 -10.14 16.08
N ALA A 108 -1.12 -10.78 17.00
CA ALA A 108 -1.84 -10.10 18.08
C ALA A 108 -0.94 -9.41 19.11
N ALA A 109 0.37 -9.65 19.10
CA ALA A 109 1.30 -8.96 19.99
C ALA A 109 1.71 -7.59 19.43
N HIS A 110 1.68 -7.42 18.10
CA HIS A 110 2.09 -6.18 17.44
C HIS A 110 0.91 -5.35 16.89
N LEU A 111 -0.22 -5.97 16.50
CA LEU A 111 -1.38 -5.31 15.88
C LEU A 111 -2.73 -5.77 16.45
#